data_AF-A0A847MKP7-F1
#
_entry.id   AF-A0A847MKP7-F1
#
_cell.length_a   1.000
_cell.length_b   1.000
_cell.length_c   1.000
_cell.angle_alpha   90.00
_cell.angle_beta   90.00
_cell.angle_gamma   90.00
#
_symmetry.space_group_name_H-M   'P 1'
#
loop_
_entity.id
_entity.type
_entity.pdbx_description
1 polymer ?
#
loop_
_entity_poly.entity_id
_entity_poly.type
_entity_poly.pdbx_seq_one_letter_code
_entity_poly.pdbx_strand_id
1 'polypeptide(L)'
;MRDDQSFGFLGGVTYSGYDDSVTTQIGVAGEFSDRFRAMLYGSYKDFSEAKNMGDIGGYGTARSRVNPESGHEKNALVRFEFDISPEHVIGLNASTYRNRSHSDLRDDQDNTNYDIGNNTGHERSSSDRVWMTYDYQNQGKFAALDRVSALVYWQDNEISSGYDAYRNYRVDPRAFIIPGNPFGYGYPSGPIGRDNSVQNRSLGGRLEAEGYFGSHELYSNWLVGIDYQSVRYPVIRWL
;
A
#
# COMPACT_ATOMS: atom_id res chain seq x y z
N MET A 1 -38.61 -8.39 -11.61
CA MET A 1 -37.71 -7.56 -10.78
C MET A 1 -38.56 -7.10 -9.60
N ARG A 2 -38.13 -7.32 -8.36
CA ARG A 2 -38.83 -6.81 -7.17
C ARG A 2 -38.48 -5.32 -7.03
N ASP A 3 -39.47 -4.50 -6.71
CA ASP A 3 -39.46 -3.03 -6.77
C ASP A 3 -38.44 -2.30 -5.88
N ASP A 4 -37.67 -2.99 -5.01
CA ASP A 4 -36.83 -2.37 -3.95
C ASP A 4 -35.32 -2.67 -4.05
N GLN A 5 -34.81 -3.00 -5.25
CA GLN A 5 -33.37 -3.25 -5.41
C GLN A 5 -32.76 -2.30 -6.43
N SER A 6 -31.90 -1.40 -5.95
CA SER A 6 -31.13 -0.46 -6.77
C SER A 6 -29.67 -0.92 -6.85
N PHE A 7 -29.09 -0.89 -8.05
CA PHE A 7 -27.70 -1.29 -8.27
C PHE A 7 -26.93 -0.22 -9.05
N GLY A 8 -25.68 -0.02 -8.66
CA GLY A 8 -24.73 0.86 -9.32
C GLY A 8 -23.51 0.08 -9.78
N PHE A 9 -22.95 0.48 -10.92
CA PHE A 9 -21.74 -0.10 -11.49
C PHE A 9 -20.74 1.00 -11.85
N LEU A 10 -19.47 0.73 -11.58
CA LEU A 10 -18.33 1.55 -12.00
C LEU A 10 -17.31 0.64 -12.68
N GLY A 11 -16.79 1.06 -13.82
CA GLY A 11 -15.68 0.39 -14.48
C GLY A 11 -14.86 1.39 -15.27
N GLY A 12 -13.54 1.19 -15.33
CA GLY A 12 -12.68 2.07 -16.08
C GLY A 12 -11.29 1.50 -16.32
N VAL A 13 -10.66 1.99 -17.38
CA VAL A 13 -9.25 1.75 -17.69
C VAL A 13 -8.56 3.11 -17.77
N THR A 14 -7.37 3.23 -17.20
CA THR A 14 -6.57 4.45 -17.18
C THR A 14 -5.16 4.12 -17.62
N TYR A 15 -4.57 4.96 -18.47
CA TYR A 15 -3.17 4.88 -18.87
C TYR A 15 -2.41 6.10 -18.36
N SER A 16 -1.21 5.87 -17.82
CA SER A 16 -0.29 6.92 -17.38
C SER A 16 1.04 6.77 -18.11
N GLY A 17 1.45 7.81 -18.83
CA GLY A 17 2.73 7.83 -19.52
C GLY A 17 3.92 8.12 -18.60
N TYR A 18 3.71 8.42 -17.30
CA TYR A 18 4.79 8.68 -16.35
C TYR A 18 5.58 7.40 -16.01
N ASP A 19 4.87 6.29 -15.82
CA ASP A 19 5.38 4.97 -15.45
C ASP A 19 4.93 3.89 -16.46
N ASP A 20 4.50 4.32 -17.66
CA ASP A 20 3.92 3.49 -18.73
C ASP A 20 2.91 2.46 -18.19
N SER A 21 2.06 2.91 -17.28
CA SER A 21 1.16 2.04 -16.53
C SER A 21 -0.25 1.99 -17.11
N VAL A 22 -0.87 0.82 -16.97
CA VAL A 22 -2.29 0.59 -17.28
C VAL A 22 -3.00 0.12 -16.02
N THR A 23 -4.00 0.87 -15.60
CA THR A 23 -4.86 0.53 -14.46
C THR A 23 -6.25 0.15 -14.95
N THR A 24 -6.76 -0.98 -14.50
CA THR A 24 -8.15 -1.41 -14.71
C THR A 24 -8.84 -1.48 -13.35
N GLN A 25 -10.06 -0.95 -13.28
CA GLN A 25 -10.86 -0.96 -12.05
C GLN A 25 -12.31 -1.30 -12.33
N ILE A 26 -12.94 -1.95 -11.36
CA ILE A 26 -14.34 -2.36 -11.40
C ILE A 26 -14.95 -2.27 -10.01
N GLY A 27 -16.21 -1.84 -9.94
CA GLY A 27 -16.97 -1.74 -8.71
C GLY A 27 -18.45 -1.98 -8.96
N VAL A 28 -19.09 -2.63 -8.00
CA VAL A 28 -20.53 -2.87 -7.97
C VAL A 28 -21.03 -2.47 -6.59
N ALA A 29 -22.11 -1.71 -6.55
CA ALA A 29 -22.82 -1.38 -5.32
C ALA A 29 -24.29 -1.75 -5.49
N GLY A 30 -24.96 -2.10 -4.40
CA GLY A 30 -26.38 -2.40 -4.44
C GLY A 30 -27.05 -2.26 -3.09
N GLU A 31 -28.31 -1.87 -3.15
CA GLU A 31 -29.26 -1.98 -2.06
C GLU A 31 -30.06 -3.26 -2.25
N PHE A 32 -29.99 -4.14 -1.24
CA PHE A 32 -30.61 -5.46 -1.29
C PHE A 32 -31.92 -5.50 -0.51
N SER A 33 -32.09 -4.57 0.42
CA SER A 33 -33.31 -4.23 1.16
C SER A 33 -33.19 -2.81 1.74
N ASP A 34 -34.29 -2.25 2.24
CA ASP A 34 -34.37 -0.93 2.92
C ASP A 34 -33.40 -0.72 4.09
N ARG A 35 -32.69 -1.78 4.50
CA ARG A 35 -31.76 -1.75 5.63
C ARG A 35 -30.40 -2.37 5.31
N PHE A 36 -30.18 -2.85 4.09
CA PHE A 36 -28.94 -3.55 3.76
C PHE A 36 -28.39 -3.13 2.41
N ARG A 37 -27.20 -2.56 2.45
CA ARG A 37 -26.45 -2.07 1.29
C ARG A 37 -25.09 -2.74 1.27
N ALA A 38 -24.61 -3.10 0.08
CA ALA A 38 -23.27 -3.66 -0.07
C ALA A 38 -22.55 -3.13 -1.29
N MET A 39 -21.23 -3.14 -1.23
CA MET A 39 -20.35 -2.74 -2.31
C MET A 39 -19.14 -3.66 -2.39
N LEU A 40 -18.73 -3.96 -3.61
CA LEU A 40 -17.47 -4.60 -3.95
C LEU A 40 -16.72 -3.69 -4.93
N TYR A 41 -15.42 -3.49 -4.71
CA TYR A 41 -14.54 -2.76 -5.61
C TYR A 41 -13.21 -3.50 -5.72
N GLY A 42 -12.59 -3.44 -6.90
CA GLY A 42 -11.24 -3.93 -7.10
C GLY A 42 -10.54 -3.24 -8.26
N SER A 43 -9.22 -3.21 -8.19
CA SER A 43 -8.38 -2.66 -9.26
C SER A 43 -7.08 -3.44 -9.42
N TYR A 44 -6.53 -3.34 -10.63
CA TYR A 44 -5.28 -3.95 -11.04
C TYR A 44 -4.49 -2.94 -11.85
N LYS A 45 -3.20 -2.75 -11.54
CA LYS A 45 -2.30 -1.88 -12.27
C LYS A 45 -1.05 -2.65 -12.65
N ASP A 46 -0.68 -2.66 -13.92
CA ASP A 46 0.67 -3.00 -14.37
C ASP A 46 1.44 -1.71 -14.62
N PHE A 47 2.69 -1.64 -14.19
CA PHE A 47 3.55 -0.46 -14.36
C PHE A 47 4.99 -0.83 -14.67
N SER A 48 5.70 0.12 -15.26
CA SER A 48 7.14 0.05 -15.54
C SER A 48 7.89 1.18 -14.82
N GLU A 49 9.18 1.38 -15.11
CA GLU A 49 9.95 2.44 -14.48
C GLU A 49 9.34 3.83 -14.64
N ALA A 50 9.36 4.59 -13.54
CA ALA A 50 9.02 6.00 -13.59
C ALA A 50 10.02 6.77 -14.46
N LYS A 51 9.53 7.61 -15.36
CA LYS A 51 10.36 8.49 -16.19
C LYS A 51 10.98 9.58 -15.32
N ASN A 52 12.29 9.75 -15.43
CA ASN A 52 13.02 10.88 -14.87
C ASN A 52 13.65 11.74 -15.99
N MET A 53 14.23 12.88 -15.61
CA MET A 53 14.93 13.79 -16.53
C MET A 53 16.39 13.36 -16.76
N GLY A 54 16.74 12.10 -16.50
CA GLY A 54 18.09 11.58 -16.68
C GLY A 54 18.34 11.18 -18.13
N ASP A 55 19.40 11.69 -18.74
CA ASP A 55 19.71 11.38 -20.14
C ASP A 55 20.71 10.24 -20.30
N ILE A 56 21.57 10.01 -19.30
CA ILE A 56 22.68 9.06 -19.35
C ILE A 56 22.16 7.66 -19.00
N GLY A 57 22.04 6.83 -20.04
CA GLY A 57 21.74 5.40 -19.92
C GLY A 57 22.98 4.54 -19.68
N GLY A 58 22.90 3.25 -19.97
CA GLY A 58 24.00 2.29 -19.74
C GLY A 58 24.02 1.74 -18.30
N TYR A 59 25.20 1.27 -17.88
CA TYR A 59 25.46 0.67 -16.57
C TYR A 59 26.48 1.51 -15.79
N GLY A 60 26.52 1.31 -14.48
CA GLY A 60 27.47 1.91 -13.56
C GLY A 60 27.06 3.29 -13.03
N THR A 61 27.89 3.82 -12.14
CA THR A 61 27.57 4.98 -11.29
C THR A 61 27.40 6.30 -12.03
N ALA A 62 27.80 6.36 -13.31
CA ALA A 62 27.61 7.54 -14.16
C ALA A 62 26.21 7.60 -14.79
N ARG A 63 25.42 6.52 -14.67
CA ARG A 63 24.02 6.47 -15.14
C ARG A 63 23.18 7.50 -14.38
N SER A 64 22.33 8.22 -15.12
CA SER A 64 21.34 9.15 -14.55
C SER A 64 19.89 8.77 -14.83
N ARG A 65 19.63 7.86 -15.79
CA ARG A 65 18.30 7.26 -16.00
C ARG A 65 17.90 6.35 -14.84
N VAL A 66 16.61 6.30 -14.52
CA VAL A 66 16.07 5.33 -13.53
C VAL A 66 16.41 3.91 -13.95
N ASN A 67 16.67 3.05 -12.97
CA ASN A 67 16.82 1.62 -13.20
C ASN A 67 15.53 1.05 -13.81
N PRO A 68 15.61 0.21 -14.86
CA PRO A 68 14.43 -0.44 -15.41
C PRO A 68 13.67 -1.16 -14.30
N GLU A 69 12.36 -0.99 -14.27
CA GLU A 69 11.49 -1.54 -13.23
C GLU A 69 10.25 -2.09 -13.89
N SER A 70 9.73 -3.18 -13.35
CA SER A 70 8.40 -3.67 -13.71
C SER A 70 7.69 -4.17 -12.47
N GLY A 71 6.39 -3.90 -12.40
CA GLY A 71 5.61 -4.26 -11.24
C GLY A 71 4.12 -4.28 -11.50
N HIS A 72 3.41 -4.73 -10.47
CA HIS A 72 1.95 -4.72 -10.48
C HIS A 72 1.37 -4.43 -9.09
N GLU A 73 0.23 -3.75 -9.11
CA GLU A 73 -0.56 -3.44 -7.93
C GLU A 73 -1.93 -4.10 -8.02
N LYS A 74 -2.43 -4.60 -6.88
CA LYS A 74 -3.76 -5.19 -6.74
C LYS A 74 -4.46 -4.57 -5.55
N ASN A 75 -5.71 -4.17 -5.72
CA ASN A 75 -6.57 -3.68 -4.65
C ASN A 75 -7.92 -4.39 -4.68
N ALA A 76 -8.46 -4.71 -3.50
CA ALA A 76 -9.86 -5.11 -3.36
C ALA A 76 -10.46 -4.54 -2.08
N LEU A 77 -11.76 -4.23 -2.14
CA LEU A 77 -12.55 -3.63 -1.07
C LEU A 77 -13.94 -4.25 -1.08
N VAL A 78 -14.41 -4.64 0.10
CA VAL A 78 -15.81 -4.99 0.34
C VAL A 78 -16.37 -4.13 1.47
N ARG A 79 -17.60 -3.67 1.31
CA ARG A 79 -18.34 -2.88 2.29
C ARG A 79 -19.75 -3.42 2.44
N PHE A 80 -20.21 -3.51 3.67
CA PHE A 80 -21.56 -3.87 4.05
C PHE A 80 -22.08 -2.80 5.01
N GLU A 81 -23.29 -2.29 4.76
CA GLU A 81 -23.93 -1.28 5.60
C GLU A 81 -25.32 -1.79 6.00
N PHE A 82 -25.63 -1.67 7.30
CA PHE A 82 -26.87 -2.12 7.91
C PHE A 82 -27.54 -0.96 8.64
N ASP A 83 -28.76 -0.63 8.24
CA ASP A 83 -29.57 0.38 8.92
C ASP A 83 -30.34 -0.29 10.06
N ILE A 84 -29.91 -0.07 11.30
CA ILE A 84 -30.60 -0.59 12.49
C ILE A 84 -31.91 0.17 12.70
N SER A 85 -31.84 1.49 12.50
CA SER A 85 -32.97 2.42 12.49
C SER A 85 -32.69 3.52 11.46
N PRO A 86 -33.67 4.38 11.14
CA PRO A 86 -33.48 5.51 10.24
C PRO A 86 -32.38 6.49 10.64
N GLU A 87 -31.89 6.44 11.88
CA GLU A 87 -30.84 7.31 12.40
C GLU A 87 -29.52 6.56 12.65
N HIS A 88 -29.51 5.22 12.64
CA HIS A 88 -28.38 4.40 13.06
C HIS A 88 -27.93 3.44 11.96
N VAL A 89 -26.68 3.59 11.51
CA VAL A 89 -26.07 2.76 10.48
C VAL A 89 -24.82 2.07 11.04
N ILE A 90 -24.68 0.77 10.81
CA ILE A 90 -23.44 0.02 11.08
C ILE A 90 -22.80 -0.41 9.78
N GLY A 91 -21.51 -0.15 9.62
CA GLY A 91 -20.71 -0.64 8.50
C GLY A 91 -19.75 -1.75 8.92
N LEU A 92 -19.63 -2.80 8.10
CA LEU A 92 -18.57 -3.81 8.18
C LEU A 92 -17.81 -3.85 6.86
N ASN A 93 -16.50 -3.67 6.93
CA ASN A 93 -15.69 -3.40 5.75
C ASN A 93 -14.35 -4.11 5.83
N ALA A 94 -13.82 -4.50 4.68
CA ALA A 94 -12.48 -5.06 4.58
C ALA A 94 -11.81 -4.65 3.26
N SER A 95 -10.50 -4.42 3.29
CA SER A 95 -9.70 -4.15 2.12
C SER A 95 -8.36 -4.88 2.15
N THR A 96 -7.84 -5.15 0.95
CA THR A 96 -6.51 -5.70 0.75
C THR A 96 -5.82 -4.97 -0.40
N TYR A 97 -4.54 -4.67 -0.22
CA TYR A 97 -3.66 -4.07 -1.20
C TYR A 97 -2.37 -4.87 -1.28
N ARG A 98 -1.86 -5.08 -2.49
CA ARG A 98 -0.58 -5.73 -2.76
C ARG A 98 0.13 -4.99 -3.88
N ASN A 99 1.40 -4.66 -3.67
CA ASN A 99 2.32 -4.19 -4.70
C ASN A 99 3.54 -5.10 -4.74
N ARG A 100 4.03 -5.40 -5.94
CA ARG A 100 5.28 -6.11 -6.17
C ARG A 100 5.98 -5.50 -7.37
N SER A 101 7.25 -5.15 -7.21
CA SER A 101 8.10 -4.72 -8.32
C SER A 101 9.47 -5.37 -8.25
N HIS A 102 10.10 -5.45 -9.42
CA HIS A 102 11.49 -5.85 -9.57
C HIS A 102 12.20 -4.79 -10.40
N SER A 103 13.41 -4.45 -10.01
CA SER A 103 14.24 -3.45 -10.69
C SER A 103 15.60 -4.03 -11.03
N ASP A 104 16.06 -3.81 -12.26
CA ASP A 104 17.40 -4.13 -12.70
C ASP A 104 18.34 -3.00 -12.25
N LEU A 105 19.16 -3.23 -11.21
CA LEU A 105 20.00 -2.22 -10.55
C LEU A 105 21.22 -1.85 -11.39
N ARG A 106 21.00 -1.27 -12.57
CA ARG A 106 22.04 -1.02 -13.59
C ARG A 106 23.09 -0.03 -13.16
N ASP A 107 22.73 0.95 -12.34
CA ASP A 107 23.65 1.92 -11.74
C ASP A 107 24.70 1.27 -10.84
N ASP A 108 24.39 0.10 -10.27
CA ASP A 108 25.26 -0.64 -9.36
C ASP A 108 25.90 -1.88 -10.03
N GLN A 109 25.92 -1.91 -11.36
CA GLN A 109 26.51 -2.98 -12.19
C GLN A 109 27.62 -2.45 -13.11
N ASP A 110 28.29 -3.37 -13.83
CA ASP A 110 29.47 -3.09 -14.67
C ASP A 110 30.66 -2.55 -13.84
N ASN A 111 30.88 -3.16 -12.68
CA ASN A 111 31.96 -2.79 -11.79
C ASN A 111 32.73 -4.02 -11.27
N THR A 112 33.66 -3.80 -10.34
CA THR A 112 34.49 -4.87 -9.78
C THR A 112 33.70 -5.89 -8.95
N ASN A 113 32.52 -5.51 -8.44
CA ASN A 113 31.68 -6.34 -7.60
C ASN A 113 30.54 -7.02 -8.37
N TYR A 114 29.93 -6.36 -9.37
CA TYR A 114 28.76 -6.90 -10.09
C TYR A 114 28.89 -6.71 -11.60
N ASP A 115 28.79 -7.81 -12.34
CA ASP A 115 28.69 -7.80 -13.80
C ASP A 115 27.28 -7.42 -14.24
N ILE A 116 27.13 -7.11 -15.52
CA ILE A 116 25.83 -6.82 -16.13
C ILE A 116 24.90 -8.04 -15.99
N GLY A 117 23.69 -7.80 -15.51
CA GLY A 117 22.65 -8.80 -15.24
C GLY A 117 22.74 -9.46 -13.86
N ASN A 118 23.75 -9.13 -13.05
CA ASN A 118 24.01 -9.80 -11.78
C ASN A 118 23.51 -9.04 -10.56
N ASN A 119 22.62 -8.04 -10.69
CA ASN A 119 22.06 -7.33 -9.54
C ASN A 119 20.60 -6.91 -9.79
N THR A 120 19.66 -7.58 -9.15
CA THR A 120 18.22 -7.30 -9.26
C THR A 120 17.67 -6.94 -7.90
N GLY A 121 17.04 -5.78 -7.80
CA GLY A 121 16.29 -5.35 -6.63
C GLY A 121 14.83 -5.81 -6.71
N HIS A 122 14.20 -5.97 -5.56
CA HIS A 122 12.77 -6.23 -5.46
C HIS A 122 12.15 -5.48 -4.32
N GLU A 123 10.92 -5.03 -4.54
CA GLU A 123 10.11 -4.37 -3.52
C GLU A 123 8.73 -5.02 -3.47
N ARG A 124 8.20 -5.13 -2.25
CA ARG A 124 6.84 -5.58 -2.00
C ARG A 124 6.21 -4.72 -0.93
N SER A 125 4.96 -4.35 -1.14
CA SER A 125 4.16 -3.67 -0.13
C SER A 125 2.81 -4.36 -0.02
N SER A 126 2.29 -4.47 1.19
CA SER A 126 0.98 -5.03 1.42
C SER A 126 0.28 -4.32 2.57
N SER A 127 -1.05 -4.20 2.45
CA SER A 127 -1.91 -3.65 3.48
C SER A 127 -3.19 -4.47 3.50
N ASP A 128 -3.52 -5.05 4.65
CA ASP A 128 -4.84 -5.64 4.93
C ASP A 128 -5.51 -4.85 6.03
N ARG A 129 -6.78 -4.52 5.86
CA ARG A 129 -7.56 -3.76 6.85
C ARG A 129 -8.95 -4.33 6.98
N VAL A 130 -9.42 -4.46 8.21
CA VAL A 130 -10.81 -4.76 8.55
C VAL A 130 -11.29 -3.69 9.51
N TRP A 131 -12.46 -3.12 9.25
CA TRP A 131 -13.00 -2.07 10.11
C TRP A 131 -14.52 -2.12 10.19
N MET A 132 -14.99 -1.71 11.37
CA MET A 132 -16.40 -1.51 11.65
C MET A 132 -16.65 -0.03 11.86
N THR A 133 -17.73 0.48 11.27
CA THR A 133 -18.22 1.83 11.50
C THR A 133 -19.57 1.78 12.20
N TYR A 134 -19.86 2.82 12.96
CA TYR A 134 -21.18 3.12 13.47
C TYR A 134 -21.42 4.61 13.28
N ASP A 135 -22.51 4.95 12.61
CA ASP A 135 -22.89 6.32 12.34
C ASP A 135 -24.30 6.56 12.88
N TYR A 136 -24.46 7.65 13.61
CA TYR A 136 -25.71 8.18 14.10
C TYR A 136 -25.93 9.56 13.50
N GLN A 137 -27.12 9.79 12.94
CA GLN A 137 -27.54 11.12 12.49
C GLN A 137 -28.98 11.37 12.96
N ASN A 138 -29.16 12.44 13.75
CA ASN A 138 -30.47 12.89 14.18
C ASN A 138 -31.25 13.48 12.99
N GLN A 139 -32.57 13.24 12.93
CA GLN A 139 -33.45 13.81 11.91
C GLN A 139 -33.99 15.21 12.25
N GLY A 140 -33.89 15.63 13.53
CA GLY A 140 -34.29 16.95 14.00
C GLY A 140 -33.28 18.05 13.69
N LYS A 141 -33.72 19.32 13.69
CA LYS A 141 -32.81 20.48 13.57
C LYS A 141 -32.32 20.94 14.94
N PHE A 142 -31.04 21.28 15.06
CA PHE A 142 -30.41 21.85 16.26
C PHE A 142 -30.49 20.95 17.50
N ALA A 143 -30.26 19.66 17.32
CA ALA A 143 -30.24 18.72 18.43
C ALA A 143 -28.98 18.89 19.30
N ALA A 144 -29.13 18.67 20.60
CA ALA A 144 -28.00 18.65 21.54
C ALA A 144 -26.93 17.63 21.15
N LEU A 145 -27.35 16.52 20.54
CA LEU A 145 -26.50 15.55 19.86
C LEU A 145 -27.07 15.37 18.44
N ASP A 146 -26.31 15.81 17.45
CA ASP A 146 -26.72 15.80 16.04
C ASP A 146 -26.11 14.62 15.29
N ARG A 147 -24.82 14.36 15.52
CA ARG A 147 -24.11 13.25 14.87
C ARG A 147 -23.13 12.57 15.81
N VAL A 148 -23.02 11.26 15.67
CA VAL A 148 -21.95 10.46 16.27
C VAL A 148 -21.38 9.55 15.20
N SER A 149 -20.05 9.51 15.07
CA SER A 149 -19.37 8.57 14.20
C SER A 149 -18.31 7.82 15.00
N ALA A 150 -18.37 6.50 14.94
CA ALA A 150 -17.40 5.61 15.56
C ALA A 150 -16.77 4.71 14.50
N LEU A 151 -15.47 4.50 14.62
CA LEU A 151 -14.68 3.61 13.77
C LEU A 151 -13.83 2.74 14.70
N VAL A 152 -13.81 1.44 14.46
CA VAL A 152 -12.78 0.56 15.02
C VAL A 152 -12.16 -0.25 13.90
N TYR A 153 -10.85 -0.41 13.92
CA TYR A 153 -10.14 -1.08 12.84
C TYR A 153 -8.97 -1.92 13.35
N TRP A 154 -8.71 -2.98 12.62
CA TRP A 154 -7.47 -3.73 12.64
C TRP A 154 -6.80 -3.62 11.27
N GLN A 155 -5.48 -3.46 11.25
CA GLN A 155 -4.70 -3.45 10.02
C GLN A 155 -3.34 -4.12 10.19
N ASP A 156 -2.87 -4.73 9.11
CA ASP A 156 -1.53 -5.31 8.95
C ASP A 156 -0.89 -4.72 7.69
N ASN A 157 0.23 -4.02 7.87
CA ASN A 157 0.99 -3.41 6.78
C ASN A 157 2.38 -4.03 6.76
N GLU A 158 2.86 -4.44 5.59
CA GLU A 158 4.21 -4.94 5.41
C GLU A 158 4.85 -4.27 4.21
N ILE A 159 6.05 -3.74 4.41
CA ILE A 159 6.93 -3.29 3.34
C ILE A 159 8.17 -4.14 3.41
N SER A 160 8.54 -4.76 2.30
CA SER A 160 9.77 -5.52 2.15
C SER A 160 10.55 -5.05 0.95
N SER A 161 11.85 -4.86 1.09
CA SER A 161 12.75 -4.57 -0.01
C SER A 161 14.02 -5.36 0.12
N GLY A 162 14.57 -5.74 -1.02
CA GLY A 162 15.75 -6.57 -1.06
C GLY A 162 16.43 -6.51 -2.41
N TYR A 163 17.50 -7.29 -2.52
CA TYR A 163 18.14 -7.53 -3.80
C TYR A 163 18.73 -8.93 -3.81
N ASP A 164 18.78 -9.51 -5.00
CA ASP A 164 19.50 -10.72 -5.33
C ASP A 164 20.62 -10.34 -6.30
N ALA A 165 21.86 -10.69 -5.96
CA ALA A 165 23.00 -10.39 -6.78
C ALA A 165 23.99 -11.56 -6.86
N TYR A 166 24.75 -11.61 -7.95
CA TYR A 166 25.90 -12.49 -8.06
C TYR A 166 27.18 -11.65 -7.99
N ARG A 167 27.94 -11.81 -6.91
CA ARG A 167 29.18 -11.08 -6.73
C ARG A 167 30.29 -11.70 -7.57
N ASN A 168 30.90 -10.87 -8.39
CA ASN A 168 31.98 -11.24 -9.30
C ASN A 168 33.21 -11.76 -8.55
N TYR A 169 33.84 -12.78 -9.13
CA TYR A 169 35.23 -13.12 -8.82
C TYR A 169 36.16 -12.31 -9.72
N ARG A 170 36.43 -11.05 -9.36
CA ARG A 170 37.59 -10.37 -9.95
C ARG A 170 38.81 -10.62 -9.08
N VAL A 171 39.73 -11.43 -9.60
CA VAL A 171 41.05 -11.65 -9.02
C VAL A 171 41.76 -10.30 -8.91
N ASP A 172 42.05 -9.85 -7.68
CA ASP A 172 42.93 -8.68 -7.48
C ASP A 172 44.25 -8.97 -8.23
N PRO A 173 44.79 -8.06 -9.06
CA PRO A 173 46.07 -8.27 -9.76
C PRO A 173 47.20 -8.68 -8.81
N ARG A 174 47.11 -8.32 -7.52
CA ARG A 174 48.04 -8.72 -6.46
C ARG A 174 47.96 -10.20 -6.09
N ALA A 175 46.88 -10.90 -6.42
CA ALA A 175 46.76 -12.34 -6.21
C ALA A 175 47.78 -13.15 -7.04
N PHE A 176 48.36 -12.55 -8.08
CA PHE A 176 49.42 -13.16 -8.89
C PHE A 176 50.84 -12.78 -8.45
N ILE A 177 51.00 -11.92 -7.42
CA ILE A 177 52.32 -11.43 -6.97
C ILE A 177 53.14 -12.54 -6.30
N ILE A 178 52.49 -13.55 -5.70
CA ILE A 178 53.18 -14.65 -5.02
C ILE A 178 52.74 -15.99 -5.61
N PRO A 179 53.60 -16.64 -6.44
CA PRO A 179 53.33 -17.97 -6.97
C PRO A 179 53.13 -18.97 -5.83
N GLY A 180 51.96 -19.63 -5.80
CA GLY A 180 51.63 -20.67 -4.83
C GLY A 180 51.17 -20.18 -3.45
N ASN A 181 50.80 -18.90 -3.28
CA ASN A 181 50.41 -18.39 -1.96
C ASN A 181 48.89 -18.41 -1.68
N PRO A 182 48.44 -19.05 -0.59
CA PRO A 182 47.04 -19.26 -0.20
C PRO A 182 46.40 -18.13 0.64
N PHE A 183 46.84 -16.87 0.55
CA PHE A 183 46.38 -15.77 1.44
C PHE A 183 44.88 -15.36 1.35
N GLY A 184 44.00 -16.12 0.69
CA GLY A 184 42.56 -15.82 0.71
C GLY A 184 42.18 -14.45 0.13
N TYR A 185 43.01 -13.88 -0.75
CA TYR A 185 42.78 -12.59 -1.44
C TYR A 185 41.67 -12.65 -2.51
N GLY A 186 40.91 -13.74 -2.58
CA GLY A 186 39.67 -13.75 -3.33
C GLY A 186 38.60 -13.02 -2.53
N TYR A 187 38.07 -11.91 -3.07
CA TYR A 187 36.78 -11.40 -2.57
C TYR A 187 35.77 -12.55 -2.64
N PRO A 188 34.87 -12.70 -1.64
CA PRO A 188 33.85 -13.74 -1.71
C PRO A 188 33.01 -13.52 -2.97
N SER A 189 33.13 -14.45 -3.91
CA SER A 189 32.31 -14.50 -5.13
C SER A 189 31.20 -15.51 -4.93
N GLY A 190 30.06 -15.24 -5.54
CA GLY A 190 28.90 -16.13 -5.46
C GLY A 190 27.59 -15.36 -5.25
N PRO A 191 26.49 -16.09 -5.12
CA PRO A 191 25.19 -15.48 -4.87
C PRO A 191 25.19 -14.80 -3.50
N ILE A 192 24.74 -13.56 -3.49
CA ILE A 192 24.44 -12.79 -2.30
C ILE A 192 23.02 -12.25 -2.43
N GLY A 193 22.33 -12.14 -1.32
CA GLY A 193 21.03 -11.49 -1.28
C GLY A 193 20.85 -10.80 0.06
N ARG A 194 19.94 -9.85 0.09
CA ARG A 194 19.49 -9.25 1.35
C ARG A 194 18.00 -9.03 1.24
N ASP A 195 17.27 -9.47 2.26
CA ASP A 195 15.86 -9.18 2.42
C ASP A 195 15.62 -8.39 3.70
N ASN A 196 15.03 -7.21 3.55
CA ASN A 196 14.61 -6.37 4.66
C ASN A 196 13.09 -6.32 4.65
N SER A 197 12.43 -6.63 5.77
CA SER A 197 11.00 -6.37 5.91
C SER A 197 10.67 -5.62 7.18
N VAL A 198 9.69 -4.72 7.07
CA VAL A 198 9.09 -3.98 8.17
C VAL A 198 7.60 -4.27 8.16
N GLN A 199 7.12 -4.92 9.22
CA GLN A 199 5.71 -5.23 9.40
C GLN A 199 5.11 -4.46 10.57
N ASN A 200 4.03 -3.72 10.33
CA ASN A 200 3.28 -2.96 11.33
C ASN A 200 1.84 -3.50 11.45
N ARG A 201 1.50 -4.01 12.64
CA ARG A 201 0.14 -4.40 12.99
C ARG A 201 -0.43 -3.42 13.98
N SER A 202 -1.62 -2.89 13.70
CA SER A 202 -2.27 -1.96 14.61
C SER A 202 -3.75 -2.25 14.80
N LEU A 203 -4.21 -2.00 16.02
CA LEU A 203 -5.62 -1.90 16.38
C LEU A 203 -5.87 -0.45 16.76
N GLY A 204 -6.92 0.15 16.22
CA GLY A 204 -7.26 1.53 16.56
C GLY A 204 -8.76 1.76 16.55
N GLY A 205 -9.15 2.91 17.08
CA GLY A 205 -10.52 3.37 17.05
C GLY A 205 -10.60 4.88 17.12
N ARG A 206 -11.70 5.41 16.59
CA ARG A 206 -12.05 6.82 16.64
C ARG A 206 -13.49 6.93 17.07
N LEU A 207 -13.78 7.92 17.90
CA LEU A 207 -15.12 8.34 18.25
C LEU A 207 -15.20 9.84 18.07
N GLU A 208 -16.17 10.30 17.30
CA GLU A 208 -16.48 11.71 17.11
C GLU A 208 -17.95 11.93 17.43
N ALA A 209 -18.25 13.02 18.12
CA ALA A 209 -19.61 13.44 18.42
C ALA A 209 -19.73 14.96 18.24
N GLU A 210 -20.83 15.38 17.66
CA GLU A 210 -21.15 16.79 17.46
C GLU A 210 -22.63 17.07 17.74
N GLY A 211 -22.92 18.33 18.05
CA GLY A 211 -24.28 18.79 18.28
C GLY A 211 -24.35 20.29 18.50
N TYR A 212 -25.52 20.75 18.94
CA TYR A 212 -25.82 22.16 19.08
C TYR A 212 -26.36 22.47 20.48
N PHE A 213 -25.86 23.55 21.09
CA PHE A 213 -26.47 24.16 22.26
C PHE A 213 -27.19 25.44 21.84
N GLY A 214 -28.38 25.69 22.40
CA GLY A 214 -29.12 26.95 22.19
C GLY A 214 -30.53 26.76 21.64
N SER A 215 -31.08 27.85 21.09
CA SER A 215 -32.42 27.91 20.48
C SER A 215 -32.34 28.24 18.99
N HIS A 216 -33.48 28.27 18.29
CA HIS A 216 -33.55 28.64 16.87
C HIS A 216 -32.98 30.04 16.56
N GLU A 217 -32.91 30.95 17.55
CA GLU A 217 -32.45 32.33 17.37
C GLU A 217 -30.97 32.53 17.73
N LEU A 218 -30.42 31.67 18.60
CA LEU A 218 -29.01 31.70 18.97
C LEU A 218 -28.55 30.28 19.31
N TYR A 219 -27.67 29.72 18.47
CA TYR A 219 -27.10 28.40 18.66
C TYR A 219 -25.57 28.43 18.57
N SER A 220 -24.94 27.47 19.25
CA SER A 220 -23.51 27.19 19.21
C SER A 220 -23.32 25.71 18.94
N ASN A 221 -22.43 25.36 18.03
CA ASN A 221 -22.07 23.96 17.79
C ASN A 221 -20.92 23.53 18.71
N TRP A 222 -20.91 22.26 19.06
CA TRP A 222 -19.80 21.61 19.73
C TRP A 222 -19.37 20.36 18.94
N LEU A 223 -18.09 20.05 18.99
CA LEU A 223 -17.51 18.84 18.41
C LEU A 223 -16.42 18.30 19.35
N VAL A 224 -16.47 17.01 19.62
CA VAL A 224 -15.48 16.30 20.42
C VAL A 224 -15.05 15.04 19.69
N GLY A 225 -13.74 14.83 19.60
CA GLY A 225 -13.14 13.65 18.99
C GLY A 225 -12.15 12.97 19.94
N ILE A 226 -12.17 11.64 19.96
CA ILE A 226 -11.18 10.79 20.63
C ILE A 226 -10.62 9.83 19.59
N ASP A 227 -9.31 9.75 19.50
CA ASP A 227 -8.60 8.80 18.64
C ASP A 227 -7.67 7.94 19.51
N TYR A 228 -7.67 6.65 19.25
CA TYR A 228 -6.82 5.69 19.91
C TYR A 228 -6.18 4.78 18.86
N GLN A 229 -4.87 4.58 18.97
CA GLN A 229 -4.14 3.64 18.14
C GLN A 229 -3.11 2.91 18.98
N SER A 230 -3.13 1.58 18.86
CA SER A 230 -2.12 0.70 19.43
C SER A 230 -1.39 -0.02 18.32
N VAL A 231 -0.08 0.18 18.26
CA VAL A 231 0.82 -0.51 17.33
C VAL A 231 1.49 -1.66 18.07
N ARG A 232 1.40 -2.87 17.52
CA ARG A 232 2.22 -4.01 17.94
C ARG A 232 3.53 -3.92 17.15
N TYR A 233 4.64 -3.90 17.88
CA TYR A 233 5.98 -3.51 17.43
C TYR A 233 6.31 -3.86 15.96
N PRO A 234 6.97 -2.93 15.23
CA PRO A 234 7.49 -3.25 13.92
C PRO A 234 8.46 -4.43 14.04
N VAL A 235 8.11 -5.56 13.40
CA VAL A 235 9.07 -6.67 13.27
C VAL A 235 9.95 -6.32 12.09
N ILE A 236 11.22 -6.06 12.38
CA ILE A 236 12.24 -5.86 11.37
C ILE A 236 12.93 -7.21 11.16
N ARG A 237 12.84 -7.78 9.97
CA ARG A 237 13.61 -8.98 9.60
C ARG A 237 14.70 -8.59 8.61
N TRP A 238 15.90 -9.07 8.90
CA TRP A 238 17.06 -9.05 8.01
C TRP A 238 17.36 -10.52 7.71
N LEU A 239 17.29 -10.92 6.44
CA LEU A 239 17.68 -12.25 5.97
C LEU A 239 18.78 -12.14 4.90
#